data_AF-F2KK13-F1
#
_entry.id   AF-F2KK13-F1
#
_cell.length_a   1.000
_cell.length_b   1.000
_cell.length_c   1.000
_cell.angle_alpha   90.00
_cell.angle_beta   90.00
_cell.angle_gamma   90.00
#
_symmetry.space_group_name_H-M   'P 1'
#
loop_
_entity.id
_entity.type
_entity.pdbx_description
1 polymer ?
#
loop_
_entity_poly.entity_id
_entity_poly.type
_entity_poly.pdbx_seq_one_letter_code
_entity_poly.pdbx_strand_id
1 'polypeptide(L)' 'MPGDALHGMKDCYKIKLRGAGYRLVYRVEDERIVILVVAIGKRERGNVYDSAKDRASMQDTKG' A
#
# COMPACT_ATOMS: atom_id res chain seq x y z
N MET A 1 11.20 -7.84 0.65
CA MET A 1 10.96 -9.14 -0.02
C MET A 1 10.28 -8.87 -1.37
N PRO A 2 10.84 -9.34 -2.50
CA PRO A 2 10.34 -9.00 -3.84
C PRO A 2 8.86 -9.37 -4.09
N GLY A 3 8.35 -10.43 -3.45
CA GLY A 3 6.99 -10.94 -3.67
C GLY A 3 5.85 -10.06 -3.14
N ASP A 4 6.16 -9.11 -2.26
CA ASP A 4 5.15 -8.21 -1.67
C ASP A 4 5.09 -6.85 -2.34
N ALA A 5 6.01 -6.54 -3.24
CA ALA A 5 5.98 -5.33 -4.05
C ALA A 5 4.67 -5.24 -4.86
N LEU A 6 4.13 -4.03 -4.96
CA LEU A 6 2.95 -3.74 -5.75
C LEU A 6 3.35 -3.30 -7.16
N HIS A 7 2.83 -4.01 -8.16
CA HIS A 7 3.07 -3.68 -9.55
C HIS A 7 2.48 -2.30 -9.90
N GLY A 8 3.28 -1.44 -10.53
CA GLY A 8 2.88 -0.07 -10.91
C GLY A 8 2.82 0.93 -9.75
N MET A 9 3.29 0.56 -8.55
CA MET A 9 3.39 1.46 -7.39
C MET A 9 4.80 1.35 -6.81
N LYS A 10 5.68 2.30 -7.16
CA LYS A 10 7.07 2.32 -6.69
C LYS A 10 7.12 2.38 -5.16
N ASP A 11 8.05 1.63 -4.58
CA ASP A 11 8.32 1.58 -3.14
C ASP A 11 7.11 1.17 -2.27
N CYS A 12 6.07 0.59 -2.88
CA CYS A 12 4.87 0.15 -2.19
C CYS A 12 4.82 -1.38 -2.06
N TYR A 13 4.45 -1.84 -0.88
CA TYR A 13 4.44 -3.25 -0.49
C TYR A 13 3.14 -3.62 0.23
N LYS A 14 2.84 -4.92 0.33
CA LYS A 14 1.63 -5.43 1.01
C LYS A 14 1.96 -6.40 2.14
N ILE A 15 1.17 -6.35 3.22
CA ILE A 15 1.12 -7.38 4.28
C ILE A 15 -0.24 -8.06 4.25
N LYS A 16 -0.27 -9.39 4.35
CA LYS A 16 -1.50 -10.20 4.32
C LYS A 16 -1.89 -10.64 5.73
N LEU A 17 -2.92 -10.02 6.29
CA LEU A 17 -3.49 -10.42 7.57
C LEU A 17 -4.53 -11.52 7.34
N ARG A 18 -4.04 -12.76 7.17
CA ARG A 18 -4.85 -13.91 6.73
C ARG A 18 -6.00 -14.24 7.67
N GLY A 19 -5.79 -14.19 8.99
CA GLY A 19 -6.83 -14.49 9.98
C GLY A 19 -8.01 -13.52 9.96
N ALA A 20 -7.79 -12.28 9.52
CA ALA A 20 -8.84 -11.26 9.44
C ALA A 20 -9.37 -11.03 8.02
N GLY A 21 -8.73 -11.60 6.98
CA GLY A 21 -9.10 -11.36 5.58
C GLY A 21 -8.68 -10.00 5.04
N TYR A 22 -7.75 -9.30 5.69
CA TYR A 22 -7.30 -7.96 5.31
C TYR A 22 -5.97 -7.97 4.54
N ARG A 23 -5.73 -6.89 3.80
CA ARG A 23 -4.40 -6.50 3.34
C ARG A 23 -4.09 -5.08 3.78
N LEU A 24 -2.87 -4.90 4.26
CA LEU A 24 -2.28 -3.62 4.57
C LEU A 24 -1.31 -3.25 3.45
N VAL A 25 -1.36 -2.01 2.98
CA VAL A 25 -0.46 -1.47 1.96
C VAL A 25 0.37 -0.35 2.59
N TYR A 26 1.70 -0.39 2.40
CA TYR A 26 2.63 0.59 2.93
C TYR A 26 3.66 1.03 1.88
N ARG A 27 4.15 2.27 2.01
CA ARG A 27 5.25 2.84 1.22
C ARG A 27 6.52 2.90 2.09
N VAL A 28 7.69 2.70 1.50
CA VAL A 28 9.00 2.88 2.14
C VAL A 28 9.63 4.17 1.61
N GLU A 29 10.15 5.02 2.50
CA GLU A 29 10.92 6.23 2.16
C GLU A 29 12.35 6.07 2.66
N ASP A 30 13.34 6.36 1.81
CA ASP A 30 14.75 5.99 2.05
C ASP A 30 15.41 6.72 3.24
N GLU A 31 15.06 7.99 3.49
CA GLU A 31 15.73 8.84 4.48
C GLU A 31 15.12 8.79 5.89
N ARG A 32 13.95 8.15 6.04
CA ARG A 32 13.26 7.97 7.33
C ARG A 32 12.51 6.64 7.29
N ILE A 33 12.71 5.78 8.30
CA ILE A 33 11.88 4.57 8.46
C ILE A 33 10.46 5.00 8.87
N VAL A 34 9.66 5.41 7.90
CA VAL A 34 8.26 5.81 8.06
C VAL A 34 7.42 4.79 7.32
N ILE A 35 6.61 4.03 8.06
CA ILE A 35 5.62 3.12 7.49
C ILE A 35 4.32 3.89 7.36
N LEU A 36 4.07 4.45 6.18
CA LEU A 36 2.81 5.12 5.89
C LEU A 36 1.77 4.11 5.41
N VAL A 37 0.69 3.94 6.18
CA VAL A 37 -0.43 3.08 5.79
C VAL A 37 -1.33 3.84 4.83
N VAL A 38 -1.29 3.47 3.54
CA VAL A 38 -2.03 4.16 2.48
C VAL A 38 -3.49 3.68 2.40
N ALA A 39 -3.72 2.40 2.68
CA ALA A 39 -5.06 1.82 2.71
C ALA A 39 -5.12 0.53 3.55
N ILE A 40 -6.28 0.32 4.19
CA ILE A 40 -6.65 -0.93 4.85
C ILE A 40 -8.03 -1.34 4.31
N GLY A 41 -8.19 -2.61 3.93
CA GLY A 41 -9.46 -3.11 3.43
C GLY A 41 -9.53 -4.64 3.35
N LYS A 42 -10.76 -5.14 3.30
CA LYS A 42 -11.06 -6.57 3.10
C LYS A 42 -10.61 -7.03 1.71
N ARG A 43 -10.39 -8.35 1.54
CA ARG A 43 -10.05 -8.98 0.24
C ARG A 43 -11.26 -9.09 -0.69
N GLU A 44 -11.88 -7.96 -0.99
CA GLU A 44 -13.02 -7.92 -1.91
C GLU A 44 -12.60 -7.27 -3.23
N ARG A 45 -12.57 -8.08 -4.29
CA ARG A 45 -12.39 -7.70 -5.71
C ARG A 45 -11.22 -6.77 -6.07
N GLY A 46 -10.31 -6.47 -5.13
CA GLY A 46 -9.17 -5.59 -5.37
C GLY A 46 -9.38 -4.13 -4.92
N ASN A 47 -10.54 -3.77 -4.38
CA ASN A 47 -10.91 -2.38 -4.03
C ASN A 47 -9.87 -1.65 -3.15
N VAL A 48 -9.19 -2.38 -2.26
CA VAL A 48 -8.13 -1.82 -1.40
C VAL A 48 -6.95 -1.27 -2.21
N TYR A 49 -6.67 -1.84 -3.38
CA TYR A 49 -5.60 -1.36 -4.26
C TYR A 49 -6.02 -0.11 -5.04
N ASP A 50 -7.27 -0.03 -5.46
CA ASP A 50 -7.80 1.18 -6.12
C ASP A 50 -7.78 2.36 -5.15
N SER A 51 -8.29 2.15 -3.94
CA SER A 51 -8.20 3.13 -2.85
C SER A 51 -6.76 3.53 -2.50
N ALA A 52 -5.82 2.58 -2.59
CA ALA A 52 -4.40 2.86 -2.33
C ALA A 52 -3.78 3.70 -3.46
N LYS A 53 -4.11 3.43 -4.73
CA LYS A 53 -3.65 4.21 -5.88
C LYS A 53 -4.13 5.66 -5.79
N ASP A 54 -5.41 5.86 -5.53
CA ASP A 54 -5.99 7.20 -5.44
C ASP A 54 -5.29 8.02 -4.35
N ARG A 55 -5.15 7.45 -3.15
CA ARG A 55 -4.52 8.12 -2.00
C ARG A 55 -3.02 8.32 -2.16
N ALA A 56 -2.31 7.37 -2.80
CA ALA A 56 -0.89 7.51 -3.09
C ALA A 56 -0.63 8.62 -4.11
N SER A 57 -1.44 8.69 -5.18
CA SER A 57 -1.30 9.70 -6.23
C SER A 57 -1.54 11.13 -5.74
N MET A 58 -2.43 11.31 -4.75
CA MET A 58 -2.68 12.62 -4.13
C MET A 58 -1.52 13.16 -3.28
N GLN A 59 -0.60 12.30 -2.86
CA GLN A 59 0.57 12.71 -2.06
C GLN A 59 1.73 13.17 -2.92
N ASP A 60 1.83 12.68 -4.16
CA ASP A 60 2.90 13.00 -5.09
C ASP A 60 2.77 14.44 -5.67
N THR A 61 1.62 15.11 -5.48
CA THR A 61 1.37 16.49 -5.96
C THR A 61 1.63 17.58 -4.89
N LYS A 62 2.00 17.20 -3.66
CA LYS A 62 2.27 18.15 -2.55
C LYS A 62 3.76 18.31 -2.23
N GLY A 63 4.63 17.98 -3.19
CA GLY A 63 6.07 18.27 -3.13
C GLY A 63 6.38 19.67 -3.68
#